data_AF-A0A2U8JCF0-F1
#
_entry.id   AF-A0A2U8JCF0-F1
#
_cell.length_a   1.000
_cell.length_b   1.000
_cell.length_c   1.000
_cell.angle_alpha   90.00
_cell.angle_beta   90.00
_cell.angle_gamma   90.00
#
_symmetry.space_group_name_H-M   'P 1'
#
loop_
_entity.id
_entity.type
_entity.pdbx_description
1 polymer ?
#
loop_
_entity_poly.entity_id
_entity_poly.type
_entity_poly.pdbx_seq_one_letter_code
_entity_poly.pdbx_strand_id
1 'polypeptide(L)'
;MLGYFSLVGLLRVHSLLGDYYQAIKVLEPIEIHKKSQYSHIPACQISTSYYVGFAYMMMRRYADAIRTFSEILLYIQRTKQLYSTRSYQNDQINKQAEQMYHLLAICLVLHPQCIDESIQQVLREKNYHDAMFKMQCGDLEVFKSFFIFACPRFVSPCPPAADAPMEDYVKDPMEHQLMVFMDE
;
A
#
# COMPACT_ATOMS: atom_id res chain seq x y z
N MET A 1 6.02 -17.23 17.22
CA MET A 1 6.90 -16.29 16.49
C MET A 1 7.03 -16.66 15.02
N LEU A 2 7.51 -17.87 14.64
CA LEU A 2 7.66 -18.27 13.23
C LEU A 2 6.36 -18.15 12.41
N GLY A 3 5.25 -18.68 12.93
CA GLY A 3 3.96 -18.67 12.23
C GLY A 3 3.45 -17.27 11.86
N TYR A 4 3.65 -16.26 12.72
CA TYR A 4 3.23 -14.89 12.43
C TYR A 4 4.02 -14.28 11.26
N PHE A 5 5.36 -14.41 11.29
CA PHE A 5 6.19 -13.91 10.19
C PHE A 5 5.99 -14.70 8.90
N SER A 6 5.69 -16.00 8.98
CA SER A 6 5.30 -16.81 7.84
C SER A 6 3.99 -16.33 7.21
N LEU A 7 2.99 -15.98 8.01
CA LEU A 7 1.72 -15.43 7.52
C LEU A 7 1.90 -14.05 6.87
N VAL A 8 2.74 -13.18 7.44
CA VAL A 8 3.09 -11.88 6.81
C VAL A 8 3.84 -12.09 5.48
N GLY A 9 4.74 -13.08 5.43
CA GLY A 9 5.40 -13.46 4.18
C GLY A 9 4.41 -13.97 3.13
N LEU A 10 3.44 -14.78 3.54
CA LEU A 10 2.42 -15.34 2.66
C LEU A 10 1.47 -14.26 2.12
N LEU A 11 1.05 -13.31 2.97
CA LEU A 11 0.33 -12.09 2.55
C LEU A 11 1.09 -11.38 1.43
N ARG A 12 2.38 -11.10 1.64
CA ARG A 12 3.20 -10.40 0.66
C ARG A 12 3.24 -11.16 -0.66
N VAL A 13 3.43 -12.48 -0.63
CA VAL A 13 3.45 -13.28 -1.85
C VAL A 13 2.12 -13.20 -2.60
N HIS A 14 0.98 -13.36 -1.92
CA HIS A 14 -0.33 -13.25 -2.57
C HIS A 14 -0.61 -11.86 -3.13
N SER A 15 -0.24 -10.79 -2.42
CA SER A 15 -0.36 -9.42 -2.93
C SER A 15 0.52 -9.15 -4.15
N LEU A 16 1.70 -9.79 -4.24
CA LEU A 16 2.59 -9.67 -5.40
C LEU A 16 2.11 -10.45 -6.62
N LEU A 17 1.37 -11.54 -6.40
CA LEU A 17 0.76 -12.37 -7.44
C LEU A 17 -0.57 -11.80 -7.96
N GLY A 18 -1.15 -10.80 -7.27
CA GLY A 18 -2.43 -10.20 -7.63
C GLY A 18 -3.67 -10.92 -7.08
N ASP A 19 -3.51 -11.98 -6.28
CA ASP A 19 -4.63 -12.65 -5.59
C ASP A 19 -4.88 -11.98 -4.23
N TYR A 20 -5.54 -10.82 -4.28
CA TYR A 20 -5.80 -10.05 -3.08
C TYR A 20 -6.77 -10.78 -2.13
N TYR A 21 -7.75 -11.53 -2.65
CA TYR A 21 -8.77 -12.21 -1.85
C TYR A 21 -8.15 -13.23 -0.91
N GLN A 22 -7.27 -14.07 -1.46
CA GLN A 22 -6.53 -15.03 -0.66
C GLN A 22 -5.55 -14.33 0.29
N ALA A 23 -4.95 -13.20 -0.12
CA ALA A 23 -4.05 -12.43 0.73
C ALA A 23 -4.73 -11.95 2.03
N ILE A 24 -5.97 -11.46 1.94
CA ILE A 24 -6.76 -11.05 3.12
C ILE A 24 -7.23 -12.26 3.93
N LYS A 25 -7.64 -13.34 3.26
CA LYS A 25 -8.10 -14.56 3.94
C LYS A 25 -7.01 -15.19 4.81
N VAL A 26 -5.77 -15.18 4.34
CA VAL A 26 -4.59 -15.63 5.09
C VAL A 26 -4.37 -14.82 6.38
N LEU A 27 -4.88 -13.59 6.44
CA LEU A 27 -4.79 -12.72 7.60
C LEU A 27 -5.96 -12.81 8.57
N GLU A 28 -7.06 -13.48 8.24
CA GLU A 28 -8.16 -13.77 9.17
C GLU A 28 -7.73 -14.31 10.55
N PRO A 29 -6.73 -15.22 10.66
CA PRO A 29 -6.26 -15.70 11.96
C PRO A 29 -5.45 -14.65 12.76
N ILE A 30 -5.10 -13.51 12.17
CA ILE A 30 -4.35 -12.43 12.81
C ILE A 30 -5.30 -11.27 13.10
N GLU A 31 -5.59 -11.00 14.38
CA GLU A 31 -6.25 -9.75 14.78
C GLU A 31 -5.26 -8.58 14.62
N ILE A 32 -5.19 -7.99 13.41
CA ILE A 32 -4.26 -6.88 13.07
C ILE A 32 -4.46 -5.66 14.00
N HIS A 33 -5.69 -5.43 14.46
CA HIS A 33 -6.08 -4.28 15.28
C HIS A 33 -5.87 -4.48 16.78
N LYS A 34 -5.51 -5.70 17.22
CA LYS A 34 -5.24 -5.98 18.63
C LYS A 34 -3.74 -5.95 18.84
N LYS A 35 -3.29 -5.28 19.91
CA LYS A 35 -1.88 -5.26 20.31
C LYS A 35 -1.40 -6.69 20.57
N SER A 36 -0.89 -7.33 19.53
CA SER A 36 -0.30 -8.65 19.60
C SER A 36 1.09 -8.54 20.20
N GLN A 37 1.55 -9.59 20.89
CA GLN A 37 2.91 -9.68 21.44
C GLN A 37 4.01 -9.56 20.37
N TYR A 38 3.64 -9.57 19.07
CA TYR A 38 4.56 -9.43 17.94
C TYR A 38 4.55 -8.03 17.29
N SER A 39 3.71 -7.09 17.77
CA SER A 39 3.67 -5.69 17.33
C SER A 39 4.90 -4.86 17.75
N HIS A 40 5.90 -5.49 18.38
CA HIS A 40 7.13 -4.83 18.83
C HIS A 40 8.12 -4.49 17.71
N ILE A 41 7.91 -4.98 16.46
CA ILE A 41 8.77 -4.66 15.31
C ILE A 41 8.06 -3.69 14.37
N PRO A 42 8.36 -2.39 14.45
CA PRO A 42 7.54 -1.39 13.76
C PRO A 42 7.66 -1.44 12.24
N ALA A 43 8.84 -1.79 11.71
CA ALA A 43 9.04 -1.97 10.27
C ALA A 43 8.14 -3.08 9.68
N CYS A 44 7.93 -4.17 10.43
CA CYS A 44 7.07 -5.27 10.00
C CYS A 44 5.59 -4.82 10.01
N GLN A 45 5.17 -4.10 11.04
CA GLN A 45 3.81 -3.56 11.14
C GLN A 45 3.51 -2.62 9.97
N ILE A 46 4.43 -1.69 9.66
CA ILE A 46 4.29 -0.75 8.53
C ILE A 46 4.16 -1.49 7.20
N SER A 47 5.05 -2.44 6.93
CA SER A 47 4.99 -3.23 5.70
C SER A 47 3.73 -4.07 5.59
N THR A 48 3.27 -4.67 6.70
CA THR A 48 2.04 -5.48 6.72
C THR A 48 0.83 -4.61 6.42
N SER A 49 0.68 -3.48 7.11
CA SER A 49 -0.42 -2.54 6.87
C SER A 49 -0.41 -1.96 5.46
N TYR A 50 0.76 -1.76 4.85
CA TYR A 50 0.87 -1.36 3.45
C TYR A 50 0.25 -2.39 2.50
N TYR A 51 0.63 -3.66 2.60
CA TYR A 51 0.07 -4.71 1.73
C TYR A 51 -1.41 -4.96 1.99
N VAL A 52 -1.85 -4.85 3.25
CA VAL A 52 -3.27 -4.97 3.62
C VAL A 52 -4.10 -3.82 3.04
N GLY A 53 -3.64 -2.58 3.22
CA GLY A 53 -4.32 -1.41 2.67
C GLY A 53 -4.38 -1.46 1.15
N PHE A 54 -3.31 -1.90 0.50
CA PHE A 54 -3.25 -2.09 -0.94
C PHE A 54 -4.23 -3.18 -1.41
N ALA A 55 -4.27 -4.33 -0.72
CA ALA A 55 -5.24 -5.40 -1.03
C ALA A 55 -6.69 -4.94 -0.84
N TYR A 56 -6.99 -4.14 0.20
CA TYR A 56 -8.34 -3.58 0.38
C TYR A 56 -8.72 -2.58 -0.72
N MET A 57 -7.76 -1.79 -1.19
CA MET A 57 -7.97 -0.87 -2.31
C MET A 57 -8.34 -1.65 -3.58
N MET A 58 -7.57 -2.68 -3.93
CA MET A 58 -7.82 -3.55 -5.09
C MET A 58 -9.08 -4.44 -4.95
N MET A 59 -9.68 -4.53 -3.76
CA MET A 59 -10.96 -5.20 -3.50
C MET A 59 -12.16 -4.24 -3.47
N ARG A 60 -11.97 -2.95 -3.76
CA ARG A 60 -12.99 -1.90 -3.65
C ARG A 60 -13.49 -1.65 -2.22
N ARG A 61 -12.77 -2.14 -1.21
CA ARG A 61 -13.06 -1.86 0.22
C ARG A 61 -12.35 -0.58 0.66
N TYR A 62 -12.63 0.53 -0.02
CA TYR A 62 -11.93 1.80 0.18
C TYR A 62 -12.06 2.33 1.62
N ALA A 63 -13.21 2.17 2.27
CA ALA A 63 -13.40 2.59 3.66
C ALA A 63 -12.44 1.88 4.64
N ASP A 64 -12.17 0.58 4.41
CA ASP A 64 -11.25 -0.19 5.26
C ASP A 64 -9.79 0.09 4.91
N ALA A 65 -9.50 0.33 3.62
CA ALA A 65 -8.18 0.80 3.18
C ALA A 65 -7.83 2.16 3.82
N ILE A 66 -8.76 3.13 3.78
CA ILE A 66 -8.59 4.47 4.38
C ILE A 66 -8.30 4.35 5.88
N ARG A 67 -9.05 3.52 6.61
CA ARG A 67 -8.80 3.28 8.05
C ARG A 67 -7.41 2.70 8.28
N THR A 68 -7.04 1.67 7.53
CA THR A 68 -5.75 0.98 7.67
C THR A 68 -4.58 1.93 7.37
N PHE A 69 -4.66 2.69 6.28
CA PHE A 69 -3.64 3.68 5.93
C PHE A 69 -3.57 4.82 6.94
N SER A 70 -4.71 5.30 7.44
CA SER A 70 -4.72 6.39 8.42
C SER A 70 -4.08 5.97 9.74
N GLU A 71 -4.43 4.79 10.26
CA GLU A 71 -3.91 4.27 11.52
C GLU A 71 -2.38 4.12 11.50
N ILE A 72 -1.85 3.52 10.44
CA ILE A 72 -0.41 3.27 10.33
C ILE A 72 0.38 4.53 10.00
N LEU A 73 -0.17 5.49 9.22
CA LEU A 73 0.48 6.77 8.98
C LEU A 73 0.62 7.59 10.27
N LEU A 74 -0.41 7.58 11.13
CA LEU A 74 -0.34 8.17 12.48
C LEU A 74 0.72 7.47 13.34
N TYR A 75 0.79 6.15 13.26
CA TYR A 75 1.80 5.37 13.98
C TYR A 75 3.23 5.73 13.53
N ILE A 76 3.47 5.90 12.22
CA ILE A 76 4.77 6.34 11.67
C ILE A 76 5.13 7.73 12.18
N GLN A 77 4.19 8.69 12.17
CA GLN A 77 4.43 10.04 12.68
C GLN A 77 4.84 10.04 14.16
N ARG A 78 4.13 9.27 14.99
CA ARG A 78 4.40 9.18 16.45
C ARG A 78 5.71 8.49 16.78
N THR A 79 6.13 7.56 15.94
CA THR A 79 7.24 6.65 16.25
C THR A 79 8.53 7.04 15.50
N LYS A 80 8.49 8.12 14.70
CA LYS A 80 9.59 8.65 13.89
C LYS A 80 10.91 8.85 14.66
N GLN A 81 10.84 9.27 15.92
CA GLN A 81 12.03 9.47 16.78
C GLN A 81 12.73 8.15 17.15
N LEU A 82 11.99 7.04 17.27
CA LEU A 82 12.53 5.74 17.67
C LEU A 82 13.33 5.05 16.57
N TYR A 83 13.16 5.47 15.31
CA TYR A 83 13.91 4.93 14.16
C TYR A 83 15.01 5.88 13.65
N SER A 84 15.11 7.09 14.21
CA SER A 84 16.09 8.09 13.80
C SER A 84 17.54 7.62 13.98
N THR A 85 17.77 6.63 14.85
CA THR A 85 19.11 6.09 15.16
C THR A 85 19.63 5.11 14.09
N ARG A 86 18.79 4.62 13.17
CA ARG A 86 19.15 3.67 12.10
C ARG A 86 18.76 4.21 10.72
N SER A 87 19.63 5.01 10.12
CA SER A 87 19.37 5.74 8.87
C SER A 87 18.78 4.88 7.74
N TYR A 88 19.37 3.71 7.43
CA TYR A 88 18.93 2.88 6.30
C TYR A 88 17.48 2.37 6.42
N GLN A 89 17.06 1.98 7.62
CA GLN A 89 15.68 1.52 7.85
C GLN A 89 14.68 2.68 7.78
N ASN A 90 15.14 3.89 8.12
CA ASN A 90 14.33 5.10 8.11
C ASN A 90 13.94 5.51 6.69
N ASP A 91 14.89 5.48 5.74
CA ASP A 91 14.63 5.85 4.34
C ASP A 91 13.61 4.93 3.67
N GLN A 92 13.71 3.62 3.92
CA GLN A 92 12.74 2.66 3.40
C GLN A 92 11.34 2.87 3.98
N ILE A 93 11.25 3.15 5.29
CA ILE A 93 9.98 3.44 5.96
C ILE A 93 9.37 4.75 5.42
N ASN A 94 10.17 5.79 5.26
CA ASN A 94 9.70 7.07 4.71
C ASN A 94 9.17 6.90 3.29
N LYS A 95 9.88 6.13 2.45
CA LYS A 95 9.41 5.81 1.10
C LYS A 95 8.09 5.06 1.12
N GLN A 96 7.96 4.04 1.98
CA GLN A 96 6.67 3.33 2.13
C GLN A 96 5.56 4.27 2.62
N ALA A 97 5.85 5.16 3.57
CA ALA A 97 4.89 6.15 4.04
C ALA A 97 4.43 7.07 2.89
N GLU A 98 5.35 7.53 2.03
CA GLU A 98 5.00 8.31 0.85
C GLU A 98 4.13 7.55 -0.12
N GLN A 99 4.43 6.28 -0.39
CA GLN A 99 3.55 5.42 -1.21
C GLN A 99 2.15 5.33 -0.59
N MET A 100 2.06 5.16 0.72
CA MET A 100 0.77 5.10 1.44
C MET A 100 -0.02 6.40 1.37
N TYR A 101 0.64 7.57 1.39
CA TYR A 101 -0.04 8.85 1.18
C TYR A 101 -0.63 8.97 -0.24
N HIS A 102 0.08 8.50 -1.27
CA HIS A 102 -0.45 8.50 -2.65
C HIS A 102 -1.67 7.58 -2.78
N LEU A 103 -1.62 6.36 -2.21
CA LEU A 103 -2.75 5.43 -2.20
C LEU A 103 -3.93 5.98 -1.40
N LEU A 104 -3.66 6.62 -0.25
CA LEU A 104 -4.69 7.25 0.56
C LEU A 104 -5.37 8.40 -0.19
N ALA A 105 -4.61 9.23 -0.92
CA ALA A 105 -5.17 10.31 -1.73
C ALA A 105 -6.12 9.77 -2.81
N ILE A 106 -5.74 8.70 -3.52
CA ILE A 106 -6.62 8.00 -4.47
C ILE A 106 -7.89 7.51 -3.77
N CYS A 107 -7.75 6.78 -2.66
CA CYS A 107 -8.89 6.24 -1.91
C CYS A 107 -9.85 7.33 -1.43
N LEU A 108 -9.34 8.51 -1.01
CA LEU A 108 -10.15 9.63 -0.55
C LEU A 108 -10.92 10.33 -1.67
N VAL A 109 -10.37 10.35 -2.89
CA VAL A 109 -11.08 10.86 -4.07
C VAL A 109 -12.22 9.92 -4.45
N LEU A 110 -11.97 8.61 -4.45
CA LEU A 110 -12.98 7.60 -4.79
C LEU A 110 -14.06 7.46 -3.71
N HIS A 111 -13.67 7.54 -2.44
CA HIS A 111 -14.57 7.45 -1.29
C HIS A 111 -14.28 8.55 -0.27
N PRO A 112 -14.98 9.70 -0.35
CA PRO A 112 -14.79 10.80 0.59
C PRO A 112 -15.14 10.38 2.02
N GLN A 113 -14.13 10.33 2.88
CA GLN A 113 -14.28 9.97 4.30
C GLN A 113 -13.49 10.96 5.17
N CYS A 114 -14.04 11.27 6.35
CA CYS A 114 -13.30 12.03 7.35
C CYS A 114 -12.08 11.26 7.83
N ILE A 115 -10.92 11.92 7.79
CA ILE A 115 -9.63 11.42 8.28
C ILE A 115 -9.11 12.35 9.38
N ASP A 116 -8.11 11.87 10.13
CA ASP A 116 -7.49 12.62 11.22
C ASP A 116 -6.85 13.94 10.71
N GLU A 117 -6.99 15.00 11.51
CA GLU A 117 -6.54 16.35 11.16
C GLU A 117 -5.04 16.41 10.88
N SER A 118 -4.23 15.63 11.60
CA SER A 118 -2.78 15.56 11.40
C SER A 118 -2.40 14.98 10.03
N ILE A 119 -3.18 14.03 9.53
CA ILE A 119 -3.00 13.47 8.18
C ILE A 119 -3.46 14.47 7.13
N GLN A 120 -4.59 15.15 7.36
CA GLN A 120 -5.05 16.21 6.46
C GLN A 120 -4.04 17.34 6.32
N GLN A 121 -3.38 17.71 7.41
CA GLN A 121 -2.33 18.72 7.39
C GLN A 121 -1.18 18.30 6.49
N VAL A 122 -0.68 17.06 6.62
CA VAL A 122 0.39 16.54 5.75
C VAL A 122 -0.04 16.49 4.28
N LEU A 123 -1.29 16.11 4.00
CA LEU A 123 -1.82 16.12 2.64
C LEU A 123 -1.86 17.53 2.03
N ARG A 124 -2.17 18.55 2.84
CA ARG A 124 -2.11 19.95 2.43
C ARG A 124 -0.67 20.42 2.21
N GLU A 125 0.24 20.14 3.13
CA GLU A 125 1.64 20.58 3.08
C GLU A 125 2.41 19.98 1.89
N LYS A 126 2.13 18.72 1.54
CA LYS A 126 2.80 18.03 0.43
C LYS A 126 2.11 18.21 -0.93
N ASN A 127 1.20 19.19 -1.06
CA ASN A 127 0.46 19.49 -2.31
C ASN A 127 -0.36 18.32 -2.88
N TYR A 128 -0.74 17.33 -2.07
CA TYR A 128 -1.61 16.25 -2.53
C TYR A 128 -3.03 16.75 -2.84
N HIS A 129 -3.45 17.86 -2.24
CA HIS A 129 -4.78 18.44 -2.47
C HIS A 129 -4.99 18.91 -3.92
N ASP A 130 -3.95 19.45 -4.56
CA ASP A 130 -4.00 19.84 -5.98
C ASP A 130 -4.13 18.60 -6.88
N ALA A 131 -3.38 17.55 -6.58
CA ALA A 131 -3.48 16.27 -7.28
C ALA A 131 -4.87 15.63 -7.08
N MET A 132 -5.42 15.65 -5.86
CA MET A 132 -6.77 15.17 -5.57
C MET A 132 -7.84 15.96 -6.33
N PHE A 133 -7.67 17.28 -6.46
CA PHE A 133 -8.58 18.12 -7.24
C PHE A 133 -8.54 17.75 -8.73
N LYS A 134 -7.35 17.58 -9.32
CA LYS A 134 -7.19 17.12 -10.71
C LYS A 134 -7.83 15.75 -10.94
N MET A 135 -7.65 14.83 -10.00
CA MET A 135 -8.31 13.52 -10.02
C MET A 135 -9.84 13.66 -9.98
N GLN A 136 -10.38 14.56 -9.14
CA GLN A 136 -11.84 14.84 -9.10
C GLN A 136 -12.37 15.46 -10.39
N CYS A 137 -11.54 16.23 -11.10
CA CYS A 137 -11.86 16.77 -12.44
C CYS A 137 -11.80 15.71 -13.56
N GLY A 138 -11.43 14.46 -13.24
CA GLY A 138 -11.38 13.35 -14.20
C GLY A 138 -10.03 13.18 -14.90
N ASP A 139 -8.95 13.76 -14.38
CA ASP A 139 -7.61 13.53 -14.92
C ASP A 139 -7.07 12.14 -14.52
N LEU A 140 -7.26 11.17 -15.42
CA LEU A 140 -6.83 9.78 -15.24
C LEU A 140 -5.30 9.62 -15.22
N GLU A 141 -4.53 10.57 -15.75
CA GLU A 141 -3.07 10.47 -15.77
C GLU A 141 -2.49 10.63 -14.36
N VAL A 142 -3.13 11.45 -13.52
CA VAL A 142 -2.73 11.59 -12.11
C VAL A 142 -2.99 10.29 -11.34
N PHE A 143 -4.10 9.59 -11.62
CA PHE A 143 -4.37 8.26 -11.06
C PHE A 143 -3.28 7.25 -11.46
N LYS A 144 -2.89 7.19 -12.76
CA LYS A 144 -1.80 6.32 -13.22
C LYS A 144 -0.50 6.61 -12.51
N SER A 145 -0.12 7.89 -12.45
CA SER A 145 1.14 8.32 -11.86
C SER A 145 1.22 7.93 -10.38
N PHE A 146 0.15 8.18 -9.62
CA PHE A 146 0.09 7.85 -8.20
C PHE A 146 0.07 6.34 -7.97
N PHE A 147 -0.66 5.60 -8.80
CA PHE A 147 -0.69 4.15 -8.74
C PHE A 147 0.69 3.55 -9.03
N ILE A 148 1.34 3.93 -10.13
CA ILE A 148 2.68 3.43 -10.53
C ILE A 148 3.75 3.73 -9.47
N PHE A 149 3.68 4.89 -8.83
CA PHE A 149 4.61 5.24 -7.77
C PHE A 149 4.42 4.37 -6.51
N ALA A 150 3.16 4.08 -6.18
CA ALA A 150 2.80 3.51 -4.90
C ALA A 150 2.53 2.00 -4.92
N CYS A 151 2.33 1.40 -6.09
CA CYS A 151 2.11 -0.03 -6.23
C CYS A 151 3.36 -0.83 -5.84
N PRO A 152 3.16 -2.04 -5.27
CA PRO A 152 4.28 -2.94 -5.02
C PRO A 152 4.87 -3.42 -6.35
N ARG A 153 6.12 -3.88 -6.32
CA ARG A 153 6.74 -4.50 -7.51
C ARG A 153 6.12 -5.87 -7.76
N PHE A 154 5.10 -5.93 -8.60
CA PHE A 154 4.39 -7.16 -8.93
C PHE A 154 5.31 -8.22 -9.56
N VAL A 155 4.92 -9.48 -9.39
CA VAL A 155 5.67 -10.63 -9.91
C VAL A 155 4.72 -11.47 -10.76
N SER A 156 5.14 -11.78 -11.99
CA SER A 156 4.39 -12.71 -12.83
C SER A 156 4.57 -14.15 -12.31
N PRO A 157 3.48 -14.92 -12.08
CA PRO A 157 3.55 -16.32 -11.66
C PRO A 157 4.09 -17.26 -12.76
N CYS A 158 4.05 -16.83 -14.02
CA CYS A 158 4.44 -17.65 -15.15
C CYS A 158 5.92 -17.40 -15.50
N PRO A 159 6.75 -18.45 -15.63
CA PRO A 159 8.09 -18.27 -16.17
C PRO A 159 8.03 -17.77 -17.62
N PRO A 160 9.02 -16.98 -18.06
CA PRO A 160 9.12 -16.56 -19.45
C PRO A 160 9.14 -17.74 -20.40
N ALA A 161 8.35 -17.64 -21.47
CA ALA A 161 8.50 -18.52 -22.62
C ALA A 161 9.95 -18.41 -23.13
N ALA A 162 10.55 -19.53 -23.54
CA ALA A 162 11.97 -19.61 -23.87
C ALA A 162 12.42 -18.63 -24.97
N ASP A 163 11.48 -18.11 -25.77
CA ASP A 163 11.73 -17.24 -26.93
C ASP A 163 11.36 -15.76 -26.69
N ALA A 164 11.00 -15.35 -25.46
CA ALA A 164 10.57 -13.98 -25.19
C ALA A 164 11.75 -13.02 -24.90
N PRO A 165 11.74 -11.78 -25.42
CA PRO A 165 12.77 -10.78 -25.11
C PRO A 165 12.77 -10.43 -23.61
N MET A 166 13.98 -10.31 -23.03
CA MET A 166 14.21 -10.27 -21.57
C MET A 166 13.61 -9.03 -20.86
N GLU A 167 13.22 -7.98 -21.59
CA GLU A 167 12.86 -6.68 -21.02
C GLU A 167 11.37 -6.53 -20.64
N ASP A 168 10.46 -7.33 -21.21
CA ASP A 168 9.01 -7.07 -21.10
C ASP A 168 8.33 -7.71 -19.88
N TYR A 169 8.97 -8.69 -19.22
CA TYR A 169 8.31 -9.52 -18.22
C TYR A 169 7.98 -8.83 -16.88
N VAL A 170 8.65 -7.72 -16.55
CA VAL A 170 8.42 -6.97 -15.31
C VAL A 170 7.36 -5.87 -15.50
N LYS A 171 7.19 -5.36 -16.73
CA LYS A 171 6.20 -4.33 -17.04
C LYS A 171 4.82 -4.93 -17.20
N ASP A 172 4.73 -6.08 -17.84
CA ASP A 172 3.49 -6.81 -18.11
C ASP A 172 2.57 -6.99 -16.87
N PRO A 173 3.04 -7.46 -15.70
CA PRO A 173 2.19 -7.59 -14.52
C PRO A 173 1.80 -6.23 -13.91
N MET A 174 2.65 -5.22 -14.00
CA MET A 174 2.36 -3.87 -13.48
C MET A 174 1.31 -3.17 -14.34
N GLU A 175 1.45 -3.25 -15.66
CA GLU A 175 0.49 -2.72 -16.62
C GLU A 175 -0.84 -3.46 -16.55
N HIS A 176 -0.83 -4.78 -16.35
CA HIS A 176 -2.05 -5.54 -16.15
C HIS A 176 -2.80 -5.09 -14.88
N GLN A 177 -2.11 -4.93 -13.74
CA GLN A 177 -2.74 -4.46 -12.50
C GLN A 177 -3.23 -3.01 -12.62
N LEU A 178 -2.50 -2.17 -13.35
CA LEU A 178 -2.94 -0.81 -13.67
C LEU A 178 -4.18 -0.81 -14.56
N MET A 179 -4.23 -1.66 -15.59
CA MET A 179 -5.41 -1.82 -16.45
C MET A 179 -6.62 -2.30 -15.65
N VAL A 180 -6.44 -3.31 -14.78
CA VAL A 180 -7.50 -3.76 -13.88
C VAL A 180 -8.00 -2.59 -13.05
N PHE A 181 -7.11 -1.85 -12.39
CA PHE A 181 -7.48 -0.68 -11.58
C PHE A 181 -8.20 0.43 -12.38
N MET A 182 -7.84 0.62 -13.65
CA MET A 182 -8.43 1.65 -14.51
C MET A 182 -9.75 1.26 -15.19
N ASP A 183 -10.01 -0.05 -15.31
CA ASP A 183 -11.29 -0.58 -15.78
C ASP A 183 -12.36 -0.58 -14.67
N GLU A 184 -11.94 -0.39 -13.41
CA GLU A 184 -12.83 -0.27 -12.24
C GLU A 184 -13.44 1.13 -12.06
#